data_AF-Q4UIM0-F1
#
_entry.id   AF-Q4UIM0-F1
#
_cell.length_a   1.000
_cell.length_b   1.000
_cell.length_c   1.000
_cell.angle_alpha   90.00
_cell.angle_beta   90.00
_cell.angle_gamma   90.00
#
_symmetry.space_group_name_H-M   'P 1'
#
loop_
_entity.id
_entity.type
_entity.pdbx_description
1 polymer ?
#
loop_
_entity_poly.entity_id
_entity_poly.type
_entity_poly.pdbx_seq_one_letter_code
_entity_poly.pdbx_strand_id
1 'polypeptide(L)'
;MNGLTKFSNVPSTKWLHFNFVTSIYNLYTKNNTQPTGELPNPDHKSVFKSDEKKKNDHIYHLPGRLICHLNKHKESLLRNDHYDDVTKWAYYGLFSVVIHNWNSIHKREKLALINSIVKIIRSISNNRTEINVNDHNLNNYRESLIIFLKFILLSDSNTLSKINGKRFYSHDYISNWKYLHDFLNECVYDLNSFNGVGNGIFMELINEYNYAKDFSKLLSIIYWVKSLKIVDNQLEPASKAVLSRFKSVYTEECDLRDVINISYYATKIDPKLLSDGFLSHCLFKRFGNKFYQLNVIDCYHLLYFLKTYIDSGLSNKLNCLYLPMAFNILANIHVYINGGELDTQELEELSSSIFNGKVDLSNLFKEQVNDKKYYKLKVINDLLKEISEHLGILEPFCIKVHNEVSNIIN
;
A
#
# COMPACT_ATOMS: atom_id res chain seq x y z
N MET A 1 13.82 6.34 -31.39
CA MET A 1 14.28 7.60 -30.76
C MET A 1 13.45 8.75 -31.31
N ASN A 2 13.17 9.74 -30.46
CA ASN A 2 12.49 11.02 -30.71
C ASN A 2 10.97 11.01 -30.91
N GLY A 3 10.24 10.98 -29.78
CA GLY A 3 8.84 11.41 -29.69
C GLY A 3 8.46 12.00 -28.31
N LEU A 4 9.44 12.31 -27.45
CA LEU A 4 9.24 12.70 -26.04
C LEU A 4 9.56 14.18 -25.74
N THR A 5 9.64 15.03 -26.76
CA THR A 5 9.98 16.44 -26.58
C THR A 5 9.02 17.33 -27.34
N LYS A 6 7.86 17.62 -26.72
CA LYS A 6 7.07 18.86 -26.93
C LYS A 6 5.93 18.95 -25.90
N PHE A 7 6.30 18.99 -24.62
CA PHE A 7 5.44 19.53 -23.54
C PHE A 7 6.06 20.81 -22.95
N SER A 8 6.81 21.56 -23.77
CA SER A 8 7.62 22.69 -23.31
C SER A 8 6.90 24.05 -23.36
N ASN A 9 5.59 24.09 -23.56
CA ASN A 9 4.77 25.31 -23.44
C ASN A 9 3.34 24.90 -23.02
N VAL A 10 3.10 24.74 -21.72
CA VAL A 10 1.77 24.40 -21.18
C VAL A 10 1.20 25.64 -20.50
N PRO A 11 0.10 26.25 -21.02
CA PRO A 11 -0.62 27.31 -20.33
C PRO A 11 -1.32 26.76 -19.07
N SER A 12 -1.54 27.65 -18.10
CA SER A 12 -1.86 27.37 -16.69
C SER A 12 -2.61 26.05 -16.39
N THR A 13 -2.00 25.24 -15.52
CA THR A 13 -2.44 23.92 -15.03
C THR A 13 -3.87 23.90 -14.45
N LYS A 14 -4.42 25.06 -14.11
CA LYS A 14 -5.81 25.29 -13.64
C LYS A 14 -6.86 24.67 -14.58
N TRP A 15 -6.64 24.71 -15.90
CA TRP A 15 -7.60 24.24 -16.90
C TRP A 15 -7.47 22.75 -17.25
N LEU A 16 -6.47 22.03 -16.72
CA LEU A 16 -6.29 20.60 -17.02
C LEU A 16 -7.11 19.69 -16.10
N HIS A 17 -7.24 20.02 -14.80
CA HIS A 17 -7.92 19.13 -13.86
C HIS A 17 -9.44 19.08 -14.08
N PHE A 18 -10.12 20.23 -14.11
CA PHE A 18 -11.57 20.28 -14.32
C PHE A 18 -11.97 19.72 -15.68
N ASN A 19 -11.29 20.11 -16.76
CA ASN A 19 -11.58 19.61 -18.10
C ASN A 19 -11.35 18.10 -18.22
N PHE A 20 -10.29 17.58 -17.60
CA PHE A 20 -10.05 16.13 -17.52
C PHE A 20 -11.18 15.41 -16.79
N VAL A 21 -11.58 15.91 -15.61
CA VAL A 21 -12.67 15.33 -14.82
C VAL A 21 -13.97 15.36 -15.60
N THR A 22 -14.34 16.49 -16.21
CA THR A 22 -15.57 16.63 -17.01
C THR A 22 -15.56 15.70 -18.22
N SER A 23 -14.42 15.58 -18.90
CA SER A 23 -14.27 14.67 -20.04
C SER A 23 -14.50 13.21 -19.64
N ILE A 24 -13.82 12.76 -18.58
CA ILE A 24 -13.98 11.40 -18.06
C ILE A 24 -15.40 11.18 -17.51
N TYR A 25 -15.97 12.14 -16.79
CA TYR A 25 -17.34 12.06 -16.32
C TYR A 25 -18.32 11.84 -17.47
N ASN A 26 -18.27 12.68 -18.51
CA ASN A 26 -19.11 12.52 -19.69
C ASN A 26 -18.94 11.16 -20.39
N LEU A 27 -17.71 10.66 -20.48
CA LEU A 27 -17.41 9.39 -21.15
C LEU A 27 -17.94 8.16 -20.39
N TYR A 28 -18.03 8.22 -19.06
CA TYR A 28 -18.16 7.03 -18.23
C TYR A 28 -19.35 7.06 -17.24
N THR A 29 -20.11 8.16 -17.14
CA THR A 29 -21.30 8.24 -16.24
C THR A 29 -22.59 8.66 -16.95
N LYS A 30 -22.54 9.35 -18.09
CA LYS A 30 -23.74 9.64 -18.87
C LYS A 30 -24.20 8.39 -19.63
N ASN A 31 -25.46 8.01 -19.44
CA ASN A 31 -26.14 7.02 -20.28
C ASN A 31 -25.84 7.30 -21.76
N ASN A 32 -25.55 6.25 -22.53
CA ASN A 32 -25.46 6.26 -24.00
C ASN A 32 -26.83 6.58 -24.65
N THR A 33 -27.47 7.69 -24.29
CA THR A 33 -28.64 8.23 -24.97
C THR A 33 -28.35 9.69 -25.28
N GLN A 34 -27.65 9.87 -26.40
CA GLN A 34 -27.36 11.11 -27.13
C GLN A 34 -26.65 12.25 -26.35
N PRO A 35 -25.55 12.81 -26.88
CA PRO A 35 -25.00 14.06 -26.38
C PRO A 35 -25.90 15.21 -26.85
N THR A 36 -26.99 15.49 -26.15
CA THR A 36 -27.72 16.74 -26.30
C THR A 36 -27.03 17.81 -25.47
N GLY A 37 -26.08 18.48 -26.09
CA GLY A 37 -25.34 19.59 -25.52
C GLY A 37 -24.03 19.75 -26.26
N GLU A 38 -23.88 20.87 -26.97
CA GLU A 38 -22.62 21.26 -27.61
C GLU A 38 -21.49 21.14 -26.58
N LEU A 39 -20.60 20.18 -26.80
CA LEU A 39 -19.33 20.12 -26.10
C LEU A 39 -18.62 21.46 -26.34
N PRO A 40 -18.07 22.12 -25.31
CA PRO A 40 -17.16 23.24 -25.54
C PRO A 40 -16.05 22.73 -26.44
N ASN A 41 -15.91 23.38 -27.60
CA ASN A 41 -15.06 22.98 -28.71
C ASN A 41 -13.67 22.55 -28.21
N PRO A 42 -13.29 21.26 -28.29
CA PRO A 42 -11.97 20.84 -27.92
C PRO A 42 -11.04 21.12 -29.11
N ASP A 43 -10.19 22.16 -29.02
CA ASP A 43 -9.09 22.42 -29.96
C ASP A 43 -7.99 21.33 -29.97
N HIS A 44 -8.30 20.13 -29.51
CA HIS A 44 -7.42 18.97 -29.52
C HIS A 44 -8.11 17.80 -30.19
N LYS A 45 -7.63 17.50 -31.40
CA LYS A 45 -7.99 16.35 -32.23
C LYS A 45 -8.26 15.11 -31.37
N SER A 46 -9.50 14.65 -31.48
CA SER A 46 -10.06 13.39 -30.98
C SER A 46 -9.08 12.21 -30.95
N VAL A 47 -8.69 11.77 -29.75
CA VAL A 47 -7.96 10.50 -29.53
C VAL A 47 -8.93 9.33 -29.25
N PHE A 48 -10.23 9.58 -29.10
CA PHE A 48 -11.20 8.55 -28.72
C PHE A 48 -12.19 8.27 -29.86
N LYS A 49 -11.79 7.38 -30.79
CA LYS A 49 -12.74 6.72 -31.71
C LYS A 49 -13.42 5.56 -30.97
N SER A 50 -14.74 5.62 -30.87
CA SER A 50 -15.58 4.64 -30.20
C SER A 50 -15.92 3.45 -31.11
N ASP A 51 -15.19 2.35 -30.97
CA ASP A 51 -15.68 1.02 -31.38
C ASP A 51 -16.19 0.30 -30.13
N GLU A 52 -17.33 -0.38 -30.21
CA GLU A 52 -17.95 -1.04 -29.04
C GLU A 52 -17.07 -2.13 -28.40
N LYS A 53 -16.19 -2.77 -29.18
CA LYS A 53 -15.15 -3.67 -28.64
C LYS A 53 -14.07 -2.94 -27.84
N LYS A 54 -13.81 -1.66 -28.09
CA LYS A 54 -12.86 -0.82 -27.34
C LYS A 54 -13.47 -0.18 -26.08
N LYS A 55 -14.80 -0.11 -25.96
CA LYS A 55 -15.47 0.48 -24.77
C LYS A 55 -15.10 -0.26 -23.48
N ASN A 56 -15.03 -1.59 -23.51
CA ASN A 56 -14.65 -2.38 -22.33
C ASN A 56 -13.17 -2.20 -21.97
N ASP A 57 -12.26 -2.22 -22.95
CA ASP A 57 -10.83 -1.95 -22.73
C ASP A 57 -10.58 -0.57 -22.10
N HIS A 58 -11.39 0.43 -22.45
CA HIS A 58 -11.27 1.78 -21.90
C HIS A 58 -11.69 1.89 -20.43
N ILE A 59 -12.63 1.06 -19.94
CA ILE A 59 -13.04 1.05 -18.53
C ILE A 59 -12.00 0.31 -17.68
N TYR A 60 -11.42 -0.78 -18.19
CA TYR A 60 -10.37 -1.52 -17.47
C TYR A 60 -9.14 -0.66 -17.16
N HIS A 61 -8.76 0.25 -18.06
CA HIS A 61 -7.61 1.13 -17.86
C HIS A 61 -7.94 2.47 -17.18
N LEU A 62 -9.21 2.70 -16.80
CA LEU A 62 -9.62 3.92 -16.12
C LEU A 62 -8.79 4.16 -14.84
N PRO A 63 -8.61 3.18 -13.92
CA PRO A 63 -7.86 3.42 -12.69
C PRO A 63 -6.39 3.78 -12.94
N GLY A 64 -5.71 3.14 -13.88
CA GLY A 64 -4.34 3.51 -14.25
C GLY A 64 -4.20 4.97 -14.70
N ARG A 65 -5.15 5.47 -15.51
CA ARG A 65 -5.18 6.90 -15.93
C ARG A 65 -5.46 7.82 -14.75
N LEU A 66 -6.39 7.44 -13.87
CA LEU A 66 -6.72 8.19 -12.67
C LEU A 66 -5.53 8.26 -11.71
N ILE A 67 -4.83 7.16 -11.48
CA ILE A 67 -3.60 7.11 -10.66
C ILE A 67 -2.54 8.07 -11.21
N CYS A 68 -2.32 8.07 -12.53
CA CYS A 68 -1.37 8.97 -13.16
C CYS A 68 -1.76 10.44 -12.94
N HIS A 69 -3.04 10.77 -13.16
CA HIS A 69 -3.57 12.12 -12.96
C HIS A 69 -3.46 12.58 -11.51
N LEU A 70 -3.87 11.74 -10.55
CA LEU A 70 -3.80 12.00 -9.12
C LEU A 70 -2.35 12.29 -8.69
N ASN A 71 -1.38 11.47 -9.13
CA ASN A 71 0.02 11.70 -8.80
C ASN A 71 0.56 12.99 -9.41
N LYS A 72 0.28 13.28 -10.70
CA LYS A 72 0.71 14.53 -11.33
C LYS A 72 0.14 15.76 -10.61
N HIS A 73 -1.13 15.68 -10.21
CA HIS A 73 -1.78 16.78 -9.51
C HIS A 73 -1.20 16.98 -8.10
N LYS A 74 -0.94 15.90 -7.36
CA LYS A 74 -0.22 15.94 -6.08
C LYS A 74 1.13 16.67 -6.22
N GLU A 75 1.94 16.30 -7.20
CA GLU A 75 3.25 16.94 -7.43
C GLU A 75 3.11 18.43 -7.75
N SER A 76 2.12 18.82 -8.55
CA SER A 76 1.90 20.24 -8.89
C SER A 76 1.41 21.05 -7.69
N LEU A 77 0.50 20.50 -6.87
CA LEU A 77 0.07 21.14 -5.61
C LEU A 77 1.23 21.32 -4.62
N LEU A 78 2.16 20.36 -4.55
CA LEU A 78 3.34 20.44 -3.68
C LEU A 78 4.39 21.45 -4.18
N ARG A 79 4.45 21.75 -5.48
CA ARG A 79 5.44 22.67 -6.08
C ARG A 79 5.09 24.15 -5.96
N ASN A 80 3.98 24.49 -5.30
CA ASN A 80 3.45 25.86 -5.23
C ASN A 80 3.16 26.48 -6.61
N ASP A 81 2.86 25.65 -7.62
CA ASP A 81 2.32 26.19 -8.88
C ASP A 81 1.06 27.01 -8.52
N HIS A 82 0.95 28.26 -9.01
CA HIS A 82 -0.20 29.12 -8.70
C HIS A 82 -1.49 28.47 -9.20
N TYR A 83 -2.26 27.94 -8.27
CA TYR A 83 -3.60 27.42 -8.49
C TYR A 83 -4.59 28.40 -7.89
N ASP A 84 -5.44 28.99 -8.73
CA ASP A 84 -6.71 29.51 -8.23
C ASP A 84 -7.51 28.35 -7.62
N ASP A 85 -8.35 28.64 -6.61
CA ASP A 85 -9.08 27.64 -5.81
C ASP A 85 -9.56 26.43 -6.62
N VAL A 86 -8.90 25.29 -6.39
CA VAL A 86 -9.31 24.01 -6.97
C VAL A 86 -10.52 23.55 -6.16
N THR A 87 -11.70 23.69 -6.76
CA THR A 87 -12.93 23.30 -6.07
C THR A 87 -12.88 21.80 -5.74
N LYS A 88 -13.12 21.47 -4.46
CA LYS A 88 -13.22 20.09 -3.97
C LYS A 88 -14.16 19.23 -4.83
N TRP A 89 -15.16 19.85 -5.46
CA TRP A 89 -16.15 19.24 -6.36
C TRP A 89 -15.53 18.47 -7.53
N ALA A 90 -14.42 18.93 -8.10
CA ALA A 90 -13.78 18.23 -9.21
C ALA A 90 -13.24 16.85 -8.80
N TYR A 91 -12.77 16.70 -7.56
CA TYR A 91 -12.34 15.40 -7.04
C TYR A 91 -13.53 14.46 -6.82
N TYR A 92 -14.66 14.95 -6.32
CA TYR A 92 -15.88 14.16 -6.21
C TYR A 92 -16.44 13.76 -7.57
N GLY A 93 -16.35 14.65 -8.56
CA GLY A 93 -16.62 14.32 -9.95
C GLY A 93 -15.76 13.16 -10.45
N LEU A 94 -14.47 13.16 -10.14
CA LEU A 94 -13.56 12.06 -10.49
C LEU A 94 -13.94 10.74 -9.83
N PHE A 95 -14.20 10.77 -8.52
CA PHE A 95 -14.56 9.59 -7.75
C PHE A 95 -15.92 9.02 -8.13
N SER A 96 -16.87 9.88 -8.54
CA SER A 96 -18.14 9.43 -9.10
C SER A 96 -17.95 8.42 -10.23
N VAL A 97 -17.00 8.70 -11.13
CA VAL A 97 -16.75 7.86 -12.29
C VAL A 97 -16.26 6.49 -11.85
N VAL A 98 -15.38 6.46 -10.86
CA VAL A 98 -14.88 5.21 -10.29
C VAL A 98 -16.00 4.40 -9.64
N ILE A 99 -16.86 5.06 -8.85
CA ILE A 99 -17.95 4.40 -8.13
C ILE A 99 -18.98 3.84 -9.12
N HIS A 100 -19.38 4.63 -10.12
CA HIS A 100 -20.31 4.19 -11.18
C HIS A 100 -19.83 2.99 -11.98
N ASN A 101 -18.51 2.87 -12.15
CA ASN A 101 -17.90 1.81 -12.93
C ASN A 101 -17.26 0.73 -12.04
N TRP A 102 -17.50 0.74 -10.72
CA TRP A 102 -16.77 -0.10 -9.77
C TRP A 102 -16.83 -1.59 -10.13
N ASN A 103 -18.01 -2.09 -10.48
CA ASN A 103 -18.21 -3.50 -10.83
C ASN A 103 -17.56 -3.89 -12.16
N SER A 104 -17.32 -2.92 -13.05
CA SER A 104 -16.66 -3.12 -14.34
C SER A 104 -15.14 -3.00 -14.26
N ILE A 105 -14.60 -2.43 -13.17
CA ILE A 105 -13.16 -2.29 -12.96
C ILE A 105 -12.57 -3.64 -12.53
N HIS A 106 -11.48 -4.06 -13.18
CA HIS A 106 -10.77 -5.27 -12.80
C HIS A 106 -10.17 -5.15 -11.38
N LYS A 107 -10.27 -6.21 -10.57
CA LYS A 107 -9.83 -6.21 -9.17
C LYS A 107 -8.42 -5.66 -8.92
N ARG A 108 -7.44 -6.07 -9.74
CA ARG A 108 -6.05 -5.58 -9.61
C ARG A 108 -5.96 -4.06 -9.75
N GLU A 109 -6.79 -3.46 -10.59
CA GLU A 109 -6.85 -2.02 -10.81
C GLU A 109 -7.55 -1.32 -9.63
N LYS A 110 -8.60 -1.92 -9.04
CA LYS A 110 -9.20 -1.46 -7.77
C LYS A 110 -8.14 -1.38 -6.67
N LEU A 111 -7.37 -2.44 -6.49
CA LEU A 111 -6.31 -2.50 -5.47
C LEU A 111 -5.15 -1.52 -5.77
N ALA A 112 -4.75 -1.40 -7.04
CA ALA A 112 -3.74 -0.42 -7.45
C ALA A 112 -4.20 1.02 -7.14
N LEU A 113 -5.46 1.35 -7.41
CA LEU A 113 -6.04 2.65 -7.12
C LEU A 113 -6.06 2.94 -5.61
N ILE A 114 -6.60 2.02 -4.80
CA ILE A 114 -6.64 2.16 -3.33
C ILE A 114 -5.22 2.36 -2.78
N ASN A 115 -4.27 1.52 -3.19
CA ASN A 115 -2.87 1.64 -2.76
C ASN A 115 -2.25 2.99 -3.16
N SER A 116 -2.54 3.47 -4.37
CA SER A 116 -2.04 4.76 -4.85
C SER A 116 -2.61 5.92 -4.05
N ILE A 117 -3.91 5.89 -3.75
CA ILE A 117 -4.58 6.90 -2.93
C ILE A 117 -3.96 6.96 -1.52
N VAL A 118 -3.76 5.81 -0.88
CA VAL A 118 -3.10 5.73 0.43
C VAL A 118 -1.69 6.32 0.39
N LYS A 119 -0.90 5.99 -0.64
CA LYS A 119 0.45 6.56 -0.84
C LYS A 119 0.42 8.08 -1.02
N ILE A 120 -0.56 8.60 -1.76
CA ILE A 120 -0.72 10.05 -1.95
C ILE A 120 -1.06 10.73 -0.62
N ILE A 121 -2.06 10.22 0.13
CA ILE A 121 -2.43 10.77 1.45
C ILE A 121 -1.24 10.76 2.40
N ARG A 122 -0.46 9.67 2.42
CA ARG A 122 0.76 9.55 3.23
C ARG A 122 1.81 10.58 2.84
N SER A 123 2.08 10.72 1.54
CA SER A 123 3.03 11.71 1.03
C SER A 123 2.65 13.13 1.42
N ILE A 124 1.37 13.48 1.33
CA ILE A 124 0.86 14.80 1.72
C ILE A 124 0.99 14.99 3.23
N SER A 125 0.59 13.99 4.02
CA SER A 125 0.61 14.08 5.49
C SER A 125 2.03 14.22 6.06
N ASN A 126 3.04 13.59 5.42
CA ASN A 126 4.43 13.66 5.84
C ASN A 126 5.14 14.97 5.44
N ASN A 127 4.64 15.69 4.45
CA ASN A 127 5.26 16.92 3.93
C ASN A 127 4.72 18.22 4.60
N ARG A 128 3.96 18.11 5.71
CA ARG A 128 3.33 19.26 6.39
C ARG A 128 4.27 20.15 7.21
N THR A 129 5.59 19.93 7.15
CA THR A 129 6.57 20.69 7.93
C THR A 129 6.97 22.02 7.27
N GLU A 130 6.58 22.26 6.03
CA GLU A 130 6.88 23.49 5.29
C GLU A 130 5.59 24.30 5.06
N ILE A 131 5.64 25.62 5.28
CA ILE A 131 4.53 26.53 5.00
C ILE A 131 4.26 26.49 3.49
N ASN A 132 3.16 25.87 3.08
CA ASN A 132 2.80 25.70 1.68
C ASN A 132 1.71 26.72 1.31
N VAL A 133 1.99 27.57 0.32
CA VAL A 133 1.07 28.63 -0.15
C VAL A 133 -0.26 28.04 -0.67
N ASN A 134 -0.26 26.78 -1.08
CA ASN A 134 -1.42 26.01 -1.55
C ASN A 134 -2.08 25.13 -0.47
N ASP A 135 -1.84 25.38 0.83
CA ASP A 135 -2.35 24.57 1.93
C ASP A 135 -3.87 24.30 1.86
N HIS A 136 -4.67 25.28 1.43
CA HIS A 136 -6.10 25.10 1.25
C HIS A 136 -6.44 24.04 0.19
N ASN A 137 -5.84 24.14 -1.01
CA ASN A 137 -6.04 23.20 -2.11
C ASN A 137 -5.52 21.80 -1.79
N LEU A 138 -4.38 21.72 -1.10
CA LEU A 138 -3.78 20.47 -0.66
C LEU A 138 -4.66 19.76 0.38
N ASN A 139 -5.26 20.51 1.31
CA ASN A 139 -6.23 19.99 2.26
C ASN A 139 -7.52 19.52 1.57
N ASN A 140 -8.09 20.31 0.65
CA ASN A 140 -9.27 19.89 -0.13
C ASN A 140 -9.02 18.59 -0.91
N TYR A 141 -7.83 18.47 -1.51
CA TYR A 141 -7.43 17.26 -2.24
C TYR A 141 -7.30 16.05 -1.31
N ARG A 142 -6.60 16.22 -0.17
CA ARG A 142 -6.43 15.18 0.85
C ARG A 142 -7.77 14.71 1.43
N GLU A 143 -8.65 15.63 1.80
CA GLU A 143 -9.97 15.29 2.36
C GLU A 143 -10.84 14.55 1.35
N SER A 144 -10.83 14.96 0.08
CA SER A 144 -11.57 14.26 -0.97
C SER A 144 -11.09 12.81 -1.16
N LEU A 145 -9.76 12.59 -1.11
CA LEU A 145 -9.17 11.25 -1.15
C LEU A 145 -9.56 10.41 0.07
N ILE A 146 -9.57 11.01 1.27
CA ILE A 146 -9.97 10.37 2.52
C ILE A 146 -11.43 9.94 2.47
N ILE A 147 -12.34 10.82 2.02
CA ILE A 147 -13.77 10.51 1.90
C ILE A 147 -14.01 9.36 0.92
N PHE A 148 -13.37 9.41 -0.26
CA PHE A 148 -13.46 8.30 -1.21
C PHE A 148 -12.93 6.98 -0.63
N LEU A 149 -11.80 7.02 0.07
CA LEU A 149 -11.23 5.83 0.70
C LEU A 149 -12.15 5.27 1.79
N LYS A 150 -12.71 6.14 2.65
CA LYS A 150 -13.71 5.75 3.64
C LYS A 150 -14.92 5.10 2.99
N PHE A 151 -15.44 5.67 1.91
CA PHE A 151 -16.54 5.07 1.16
C PHE A 151 -16.21 3.65 0.71
N ILE A 152 -15.07 3.44 0.04
CA ILE A 152 -14.67 2.08 -0.42
C ILE A 152 -14.48 1.10 0.74
N LEU A 153 -13.91 1.55 1.86
CA LEU A 153 -13.64 0.70 3.02
C LEU A 153 -14.88 0.34 3.82
N LEU A 154 -15.88 1.23 3.87
CA LEU A 154 -17.02 1.14 4.79
C LEU A 154 -18.33 0.78 4.11
N SER A 155 -18.52 1.13 2.83
CA SER A 155 -19.80 0.96 2.16
C SER A 155 -20.09 -0.50 1.82
N ASP A 156 -21.38 -0.85 1.88
CA ASP A 156 -21.91 -2.13 1.41
C ASP A 156 -22.32 -2.07 -0.08
N SER A 157 -22.63 -3.24 -0.64
CA SER A 157 -23.09 -3.35 -2.02
C SER A 157 -24.42 -2.63 -2.26
N ASN A 158 -25.28 -2.49 -1.24
CA ASN A 158 -26.52 -1.71 -1.33
C ASN A 158 -26.26 -0.21 -1.46
N THR A 159 -25.28 0.32 -0.74
CA THR A 159 -24.88 1.73 -0.83
C THR A 159 -24.27 2.00 -2.20
N LEU A 160 -23.42 1.09 -2.69
CA LEU A 160 -22.88 1.17 -4.05
C LEU A 160 -24.00 1.13 -5.10
N SER A 161 -24.96 0.21 -4.97
CA SER A 161 -26.06 0.08 -5.92
C SER A 161 -27.00 1.29 -5.89
N LYS A 162 -27.24 1.88 -4.71
CA LYS A 162 -27.96 3.17 -4.59
C LYS A 162 -27.28 4.26 -5.40
N ILE A 163 -25.95 4.43 -5.29
CA ILE A 163 -25.23 5.43 -6.10
C ILE A 163 -25.37 5.12 -7.58
N ASN A 164 -25.17 3.86 -7.98
CA ASN A 164 -25.27 3.46 -9.38
C ASN A 164 -26.68 3.66 -9.95
N GLY A 165 -27.72 3.54 -9.12
CA GLY A 165 -29.11 3.78 -9.49
C GLY A 165 -29.51 5.26 -9.50
N LYS A 166 -28.71 6.17 -8.92
CA LYS A 166 -29.01 7.59 -8.96
C LYS A 166 -28.79 8.15 -10.36
N ARG A 167 -29.85 8.74 -10.92
CA ARG A 167 -29.76 9.52 -12.15
C ARG A 167 -29.29 10.93 -11.80
N PHE A 168 -28.31 11.44 -12.53
CA PHE A 168 -27.89 12.82 -12.41
C PHE A 168 -28.88 13.70 -13.18
N TYR A 169 -29.61 14.55 -12.46
CA TYR A 169 -30.77 15.28 -12.99
C TYR A 169 -30.42 16.67 -13.57
N SER A 170 -29.20 17.18 -13.35
CA SER A 170 -28.83 18.53 -13.81
C SER A 170 -27.88 18.51 -15.01
N HIS A 171 -28.05 19.49 -15.91
CA HIS A 171 -27.10 19.77 -16.98
C HIS A 171 -25.80 20.42 -16.45
N ASP A 172 -25.81 20.91 -15.20
CA ASP A 172 -24.65 21.47 -14.53
C ASP A 172 -23.84 20.37 -13.80
N TYR A 173 -22.63 20.11 -14.28
CA TYR A 173 -21.71 19.14 -13.70
C TYR A 173 -21.40 19.41 -12.23
N ILE A 174 -21.27 20.68 -11.84
CA ILE A 174 -20.89 21.05 -10.48
C ILE A 174 -22.01 20.70 -9.51
N SER A 175 -23.27 20.95 -9.88
CA SER A 175 -24.44 20.58 -9.09
C SER A 175 -24.53 19.06 -8.87
N ASN A 176 -24.26 18.26 -9.90
CA ASN A 176 -24.22 16.79 -9.77
C ASN A 176 -23.08 16.31 -8.85
N TRP A 177 -21.90 16.94 -8.93
CA TRP A 177 -20.77 16.59 -8.08
C TRP A 177 -20.95 17.02 -6.63
N LYS A 178 -21.61 18.17 -6.38
CA LYS A 178 -22.01 18.62 -5.05
C LYS A 178 -22.98 17.63 -4.41
N TYR A 179 -24.02 17.25 -5.14
CA TYR A 179 -24.99 16.27 -4.67
C TYR A 179 -24.34 14.93 -4.32
N LEU A 180 -23.39 14.45 -5.15
CA LEU A 180 -22.67 13.23 -4.85
C LEU A 180 -21.77 13.38 -3.61
N HIS A 181 -21.06 14.50 -3.47
CA HIS A 181 -20.28 14.77 -2.26
C HIS A 181 -21.15 14.70 -1.01
N ASP A 182 -22.31 15.35 -1.02
CA ASP A 182 -23.21 15.37 0.13
C ASP A 182 -23.67 13.96 0.46
N PHE A 183 -24.03 13.18 -0.55
CA PHE A 183 -24.40 11.77 -0.36
C PHE A 183 -23.26 10.88 0.12
N LEU A 184 -22.04 11.04 -0.41
CA LEU A 184 -20.88 10.27 0.03
C LEU A 184 -20.52 10.60 1.48
N ASN A 185 -20.62 11.87 1.88
CA ASN A 185 -20.40 12.28 3.25
C ASN A 185 -21.47 11.74 4.20
N GLU A 186 -22.75 11.82 3.80
CA GLU A 186 -23.86 11.23 4.55
C GLU A 186 -23.64 9.72 4.75
N CYS A 187 -23.33 9.00 3.67
CA CYS A 187 -23.03 7.57 3.75
C CYS A 187 -21.84 7.29 4.67
N VAL A 188 -20.73 8.00 4.52
CA VAL A 188 -19.54 7.80 5.36
C VAL A 188 -19.81 8.15 6.82
N TYR A 189 -20.60 9.20 7.09
CA TYR A 189 -20.99 9.60 8.43
C TYR A 189 -21.86 8.54 9.10
N ASP A 190 -22.88 8.06 8.41
CA ASP A 190 -23.77 7.00 8.88
C ASP A 190 -23.03 5.68 9.07
N LEU A 191 -22.08 5.35 8.18
CA LEU A 191 -21.29 4.11 8.28
C LEU A 191 -20.27 4.14 9.42
N ASN A 192 -19.81 5.32 9.86
CA ASN A 192 -19.00 5.43 11.09
C ASN A 192 -19.80 5.05 12.34
N SER A 193 -21.13 4.97 12.26
CA SER A 193 -22.02 4.50 13.34
C SER A 193 -22.39 3.00 13.24
N PHE A 194 -22.11 2.35 12.11
CA PHE A 194 -22.48 0.94 11.89
C PHE A 194 -21.34 -0.02 12.25
N ASN A 195 -21.59 -0.92 13.20
CA ASN A 195 -20.66 -1.98 13.64
C ASN A 195 -20.58 -3.19 12.68
N GLY A 196 -21.12 -3.09 11.47
CA GLY A 196 -21.33 -4.23 10.57
C GLY A 196 -20.22 -4.42 9.53
N VAL A 197 -19.02 -4.87 9.92
CA VAL A 197 -18.07 -5.44 8.92
C VAL A 197 -18.53 -6.85 8.59
N GLY A 198 -19.21 -7.02 7.47
CA GLY A 198 -19.60 -8.35 6.99
C GLY A 198 -19.77 -8.45 5.49
N ASN A 199 -20.40 -7.46 4.86
CA ASN A 199 -20.81 -7.49 3.45
C ASN A 199 -20.41 -6.20 2.70
N GLY A 200 -19.25 -5.63 3.03
CA GLY A 200 -18.73 -4.39 2.45
C GLY A 200 -18.04 -4.58 1.10
N ILE A 201 -17.98 -3.52 0.29
CA ILE A 201 -17.24 -3.48 -1.00
C ILE A 201 -15.79 -3.95 -0.83
N PHE A 202 -15.13 -3.55 0.26
CA PHE A 202 -13.76 -3.97 0.55
C PHE A 202 -13.65 -5.45 0.92
N MET A 203 -14.67 -6.02 1.58
CA MET A 203 -14.72 -7.45 1.93
C MET A 203 -14.93 -8.33 0.69
N GLU A 204 -15.81 -7.90 -0.22
CA GLU A 204 -15.96 -8.53 -1.54
C GLU A 204 -14.61 -8.55 -2.28
N LEU A 205 -13.93 -7.40 -2.30
CA LEU A 205 -12.62 -7.27 -2.92
C LEU A 205 -11.57 -8.21 -2.31
N ILE A 206 -11.55 -8.40 -0.98
CA ILE A 206 -10.65 -9.36 -0.30
C ILE A 206 -10.88 -10.78 -0.80
N ASN A 207 -12.15 -11.19 -0.92
CA ASN A 207 -12.53 -12.54 -1.33
C ASN A 207 -12.17 -12.86 -2.79
N GLU A 208 -11.99 -11.85 -3.63
CA GLU A 208 -11.59 -12.03 -5.03
C GLU A 208 -10.10 -12.38 -5.21
N TYR A 209 -9.24 -12.22 -4.19
CA TYR A 209 -7.79 -12.46 -4.31
C TYR A 209 -7.36 -13.88 -3.97
N ASN A 210 -6.32 -14.34 -4.68
CA ASN A 210 -5.76 -15.69 -4.59
C ASN A 210 -4.22 -15.72 -4.50
N TYR A 211 -3.52 -14.58 -4.61
CA TYR A 211 -2.06 -14.54 -4.64
C TYR A 211 -1.49 -13.86 -3.41
N ALA A 212 -0.44 -14.42 -2.81
CA ALA A 212 0.26 -13.90 -1.63
C ALA A 212 0.58 -12.39 -1.74
N LYS A 213 1.15 -11.95 -2.87
CA LYS A 213 1.44 -10.53 -3.15
C LYS A 213 0.26 -9.58 -3.02
N ASP A 214 -0.96 -10.06 -3.29
CA ASP A 214 -2.16 -9.22 -3.21
C ASP A 214 -2.59 -9.07 -1.75
N PHE A 215 -2.46 -10.11 -0.92
CA PHE A 215 -2.68 -10.02 0.53
C PHE A 215 -1.63 -9.15 1.23
N SER A 216 -0.37 -9.22 0.80
CA SER A 216 0.68 -8.30 1.26
C SER A 216 0.29 -6.83 1.01
N LYS A 217 -0.24 -6.52 -0.18
CA LYS A 217 -0.73 -5.18 -0.51
C LYS A 217 -1.97 -4.78 0.29
N LEU A 218 -2.92 -5.70 0.49
CA LEU A 218 -4.12 -5.45 1.29
C LEU A 218 -3.77 -5.10 2.74
N LEU A 219 -2.88 -5.88 3.38
CA LEU A 219 -2.41 -5.56 4.74
C LEU A 219 -1.60 -4.26 4.77
N SER A 220 -0.79 -3.97 3.75
CA SER A 220 -0.10 -2.68 3.63
C SER A 220 -1.09 -1.51 3.61
N ILE A 221 -2.18 -1.63 2.83
CA ILE A 221 -3.25 -0.63 2.78
C ILE A 221 -3.87 -0.46 4.17
N ILE A 222 -4.28 -1.56 4.83
CA ILE A 222 -4.92 -1.49 6.14
C ILE A 222 -3.98 -0.86 7.18
N TYR A 223 -2.71 -1.25 7.19
CA TYR A 223 -1.70 -0.66 8.06
C TYR A 223 -1.57 0.85 7.89
N TRP A 224 -1.51 1.34 6.65
CA TRP A 224 -1.39 2.77 6.40
C TRP A 224 -2.68 3.53 6.69
N VAL A 225 -3.85 2.94 6.41
CA VAL A 225 -5.15 3.51 6.80
C VAL A 225 -5.22 3.69 8.32
N LYS A 226 -4.77 2.69 9.09
CA LYS A 226 -4.64 2.76 10.56
C LYS A 226 -3.67 3.87 10.98
N SER A 227 -2.47 3.86 10.40
CA SER A 227 -1.41 4.81 10.76
C SER A 227 -1.79 6.26 10.47
N LEU A 228 -2.60 6.48 9.44
CA LEU A 228 -3.13 7.79 9.05
C LEU A 228 -4.42 8.17 9.81
N LYS A 229 -4.91 7.32 10.72
CA LYS A 229 -6.14 7.52 11.51
C LYS A 229 -7.36 7.83 10.64
N ILE A 230 -7.47 7.14 9.50
CA ILE A 230 -8.56 7.36 8.55
C ILE A 230 -9.83 6.66 9.04
N VAL A 231 -9.70 5.40 9.51
CA VAL A 231 -10.78 4.59 10.13
C VAL A 231 -10.13 3.74 11.21
N ASP A 232 -10.77 3.60 12.39
CA ASP A 232 -10.21 2.81 13.49
C ASP A 232 -11.00 1.50 13.73
N ASN A 233 -12.31 1.58 13.98
CA ASN A 233 -13.11 0.45 14.49
C ASN A 233 -13.29 -0.74 13.51
N GLN A 234 -13.07 -0.52 12.21
CA GLN A 234 -13.43 -1.48 11.15
C GLN A 234 -12.19 -2.17 10.55
N LEU A 235 -10.98 -1.76 10.96
CA LEU A 235 -9.73 -2.31 10.41
C LEU A 235 -9.38 -3.68 10.98
N GLU A 236 -9.75 -3.97 12.23
CA GLU A 236 -9.49 -5.28 12.84
C GLU A 236 -10.25 -6.40 12.12
N PRO A 237 -11.59 -6.31 11.90
CA PRO A 237 -12.30 -7.34 11.15
C PRO A 237 -11.80 -7.51 9.71
N ALA A 238 -11.46 -6.41 9.02
CA ALA A 238 -10.88 -6.46 7.68
C ALA A 238 -9.53 -7.20 7.68
N SER A 239 -8.67 -6.95 8.67
CA SER A 239 -7.37 -7.62 8.79
C SER A 239 -7.52 -9.11 9.06
N LYS A 240 -8.46 -9.50 9.93
CA LYS A 240 -8.81 -10.91 10.18
C LYS A 240 -9.31 -11.59 8.91
N ALA A 241 -10.14 -10.91 8.12
CA ALA A 241 -10.65 -11.44 6.86
C ALA A 241 -9.54 -11.64 5.81
N VAL A 242 -8.63 -10.67 5.68
CA VAL A 242 -7.45 -10.80 4.80
C VAL A 242 -6.60 -12.00 5.18
N LEU A 243 -6.31 -12.19 6.47
CA LEU A 243 -5.52 -13.33 6.94
C LEU A 243 -6.25 -14.66 6.81
N SER A 244 -7.55 -14.71 7.11
CA SER A 244 -8.38 -15.90 6.91
C SER A 244 -8.38 -16.32 5.45
N ARG A 245 -8.56 -15.35 4.53
CA ARG A 245 -8.50 -15.63 3.09
C ARG A 245 -7.12 -16.08 2.66
N PHE A 246 -6.05 -15.42 3.11
CA PHE A 246 -4.68 -15.84 2.81
C PHE A 246 -4.41 -17.28 3.25
N LYS A 247 -4.83 -17.67 4.46
CA LYS A 247 -4.71 -19.06 4.95
C LYS A 247 -5.37 -20.07 4.02
N SER A 248 -6.56 -19.75 3.50
CA SER A 248 -7.30 -20.65 2.61
C SER A 248 -6.64 -20.88 1.25
N VAL A 249 -5.69 -20.04 0.85
CA VAL A 249 -5.00 -20.12 -0.45
C VAL A 249 -3.48 -20.28 -0.33
N TYR A 250 -2.95 -20.36 0.89
CA TYR A 250 -1.52 -20.47 1.12
C TYR A 250 -0.99 -21.83 0.64
N THR A 251 0.15 -21.78 -0.03
CA THR A 251 0.95 -22.94 -0.42
C THR A 251 2.42 -22.67 -0.13
N GLU A 252 3.24 -23.70 0.00
CA GLU A 252 4.69 -23.55 0.23
C GLU A 252 5.43 -22.91 -0.96
N GLU A 253 4.79 -22.85 -2.12
CA GLU A 253 5.28 -22.18 -3.33
C GLU A 253 5.10 -20.66 -3.29
N CYS A 254 4.34 -20.12 -2.33
CA CYS A 254 4.19 -18.68 -2.17
C CYS A 254 5.55 -17.99 -2.03
N ASP A 255 5.72 -16.79 -2.60
CA ASP A 255 6.97 -16.03 -2.47
C ASP A 255 7.25 -15.72 -0.98
N LEU A 256 8.47 -16.02 -0.52
CA LEU A 256 8.88 -15.76 0.87
C LEU A 256 8.75 -14.28 1.22
N ARG A 257 9.10 -13.38 0.30
CA ARG A 257 9.00 -11.93 0.53
C ARG A 257 7.55 -11.49 0.76
N ASP A 258 6.59 -12.11 0.09
CA ASP A 258 5.17 -11.83 0.33
C ASP A 258 4.75 -12.28 1.74
N VAL A 259 5.18 -13.47 2.19
CA VAL A 259 4.92 -13.97 3.54
C VAL A 259 5.58 -13.06 4.60
N ILE A 260 6.82 -12.64 4.38
CA ILE A 260 7.55 -11.69 5.25
C ILE A 260 6.74 -10.39 5.39
N ASN A 261 6.29 -9.82 4.27
CA ASN A 261 5.51 -8.58 4.28
C ASN A 261 4.14 -8.74 4.93
N ILE A 262 3.44 -9.86 4.68
CA ILE A 262 2.18 -10.20 5.33
C ILE A 262 2.37 -10.25 6.85
N SER A 263 3.39 -10.97 7.32
CA SER A 263 3.71 -11.07 8.74
C SER A 263 4.02 -9.71 9.35
N TYR A 264 4.89 -8.92 8.71
CA TYR A 264 5.22 -7.58 9.18
C TYR A 264 4.00 -6.66 9.29
N TYR A 265 3.15 -6.59 8.26
CA TYR A 265 1.98 -5.72 8.31
C TYR A 265 0.93 -6.22 9.30
N ALA A 266 0.73 -7.55 9.43
CA ALA A 266 -0.15 -8.10 10.46
C ALA A 266 0.31 -7.67 11.86
N THR A 267 1.60 -7.80 12.15
CA THR A 267 2.22 -7.35 13.40
C THR A 267 2.03 -5.85 13.66
N LYS A 268 2.20 -5.03 12.63
CA LYS A 268 2.03 -3.56 12.72
C LYS A 268 0.56 -3.14 12.90
N ILE A 269 -0.38 -3.94 12.41
CA ILE A 269 -1.80 -3.66 12.59
C ILE A 269 -2.22 -4.07 13.99
N ASP A 270 -2.10 -5.33 14.37
CA ASP A 270 -2.46 -5.83 15.70
C ASP A 270 -1.69 -7.12 15.99
N PRO A 271 -0.80 -7.15 17.01
CA PRO A 271 -0.08 -8.35 17.39
C PRO A 271 -0.96 -9.57 17.67
N LYS A 272 -2.23 -9.38 18.08
CA LYS A 272 -3.17 -10.49 18.30
C LYS A 272 -3.50 -11.26 17.03
N LEU A 273 -3.29 -10.68 15.85
CA LEU A 273 -3.43 -11.38 14.56
C LEU A 273 -2.43 -12.53 14.38
N LEU A 274 -1.38 -12.59 15.21
CA LEU A 274 -0.39 -13.66 15.20
C LEU A 274 -0.75 -14.82 16.14
N SER A 275 -1.85 -14.71 16.91
CA SER A 275 -2.16 -15.60 18.03
C SER A 275 -2.41 -17.06 17.66
N ASP A 276 -2.90 -17.33 16.45
CA ASP A 276 -3.10 -18.70 15.96
C ASP A 276 -1.82 -19.39 15.46
N GLY A 277 -0.69 -18.68 15.44
CA GLY A 277 0.61 -19.23 15.08
C GLY A 277 0.78 -19.61 13.60
N PHE A 278 -0.19 -19.31 12.72
CA PHE A 278 -0.09 -19.66 11.30
C PHE A 278 1.10 -18.97 10.63
N LEU A 279 1.20 -17.65 10.76
CA LEU A 279 2.26 -16.85 10.12
C LEU A 279 3.65 -17.18 10.67
N SER A 280 3.77 -17.38 11.98
CA SER A 280 5.01 -17.82 12.61
C SER A 280 5.40 -19.22 12.12
N HIS A 281 4.46 -20.15 12.03
CA HIS A 281 4.71 -21.47 11.47
C HIS A 281 5.18 -21.40 10.01
N CYS A 282 4.53 -20.59 9.16
CA CYS A 282 4.94 -20.41 7.77
C CYS A 282 6.38 -19.86 7.65
N LEU A 283 6.73 -18.85 8.45
CA LEU A 283 8.07 -18.28 8.44
C LEU A 283 9.10 -19.28 8.97
N PHE A 284 8.91 -19.81 10.17
CA PHE A 284 9.87 -20.70 10.80
C PHE A 284 10.12 -21.98 10.02
N LYS A 285 9.08 -22.57 9.40
CA LYS A 285 9.25 -23.74 8.53
C LYS A 285 10.18 -23.45 7.35
N ARG A 286 10.14 -22.24 6.80
CA ARG A 286 10.99 -21.85 5.68
C ARG A 286 12.42 -21.59 6.15
N PHE A 287 12.62 -20.82 7.22
CA PHE A 287 13.95 -20.46 7.72
C PHE A 287 14.77 -21.57 8.41
N GLY A 288 14.30 -22.82 8.48
CA GLY A 288 15.05 -23.89 9.15
C GLY A 288 16.43 -24.08 8.53
N ASN A 289 17.52 -23.84 9.28
CA ASN A 289 18.95 -23.94 8.92
C ASN A 289 19.31 -23.63 7.45
N LYS A 290 18.53 -22.78 6.79
CA LYS A 290 18.65 -22.46 5.38
C LYS A 290 18.81 -20.97 5.29
N PHE A 291 19.88 -20.54 4.63
CA PHE A 291 20.07 -19.15 4.32
C PHE A 291 19.17 -18.76 3.15
N TYR A 292 18.45 -17.66 3.33
CA TYR A 292 17.64 -17.05 2.27
C TYR A 292 18.29 -15.74 1.85
N GLN A 293 18.19 -15.44 0.56
CA GLN A 293 18.62 -14.17 0.00
C GLN A 293 17.67 -13.05 0.44
N LEU A 294 17.92 -12.47 1.61
CA LEU A 294 17.11 -11.40 2.19
C LEU A 294 17.77 -10.05 1.91
N ASN A 295 16.99 -9.08 1.44
CA ASN A 295 17.46 -7.71 1.43
C ASN A 295 17.27 -7.08 2.83
N VAL A 296 17.88 -5.92 3.06
CA VAL A 296 17.80 -5.18 4.33
C VAL A 296 16.36 -4.88 4.79
N ILE A 297 15.44 -4.60 3.87
CA ILE A 297 14.04 -4.36 4.21
C ILE A 297 13.38 -5.66 4.68
N ASP A 298 13.67 -6.78 4.01
CA ASP A 298 13.19 -8.10 4.41
C ASP A 298 13.70 -8.43 5.84
N CYS A 299 14.99 -8.20 6.11
CA CYS A 299 15.59 -8.34 7.44
C CYS A 299 14.90 -7.45 8.48
N TYR A 300 14.67 -6.17 8.18
CA TYR A 300 13.95 -5.25 9.07
C TYR A 300 12.53 -5.75 9.39
N HIS A 301 11.77 -6.16 8.37
CA HIS A 301 10.42 -6.68 8.54
C HIS A 301 10.38 -7.92 9.43
N LEU A 302 11.32 -8.84 9.22
CA LEU A 302 11.43 -10.05 10.02
C LEU A 302 11.91 -9.80 11.45
N LEU A 303 12.85 -8.88 11.65
CA LEU A 303 13.32 -8.49 12.98
C LEU A 303 12.20 -7.85 13.78
N TYR A 304 11.41 -6.97 13.15
CA TYR A 304 10.23 -6.36 13.76
C TYR A 304 9.17 -7.39 14.14
N PHE A 305 8.91 -8.34 13.23
CA PHE A 305 8.02 -9.47 13.49
C PHE A 305 8.51 -10.28 14.70
N LEU A 306 9.79 -10.65 14.71
CA LEU A 306 10.40 -11.47 15.76
C LEU A 306 10.32 -10.76 17.11
N LYS A 307 10.70 -9.47 17.16
CA LYS A 307 10.59 -8.65 18.37
C LYS A 307 9.16 -8.69 18.92
N THR A 308 8.18 -8.37 18.08
CA THR A 308 6.79 -8.30 18.55
C THR A 308 6.25 -9.68 18.95
N TYR A 309 6.68 -10.75 18.27
CA TYR A 309 6.33 -12.12 18.62
C TYR A 309 6.84 -12.50 20.02
N ILE A 310 8.06 -12.08 20.37
CA ILE A 310 8.66 -12.25 21.71
C ILE A 310 7.89 -11.39 22.73
N ASP A 311 7.77 -10.09 22.48
CA ASP A 311 7.14 -9.13 23.41
C ASP A 311 5.69 -9.48 23.75
N SER A 312 4.95 -10.06 22.80
CA SER A 312 3.53 -10.39 22.96
C SER A 312 3.29 -11.69 23.73
N GLY A 313 4.34 -12.39 24.19
CA GLY A 313 4.20 -13.65 24.91
C GLY A 313 3.52 -14.76 24.10
N LEU A 314 3.46 -14.62 22.76
CA LEU A 314 2.90 -15.63 21.86
C LEU A 314 3.81 -16.87 21.75
N SER A 315 5.00 -16.79 22.35
CA SER A 315 5.99 -17.84 22.48
C SER A 315 5.74 -18.71 23.72
N ASN A 316 4.64 -19.47 23.76
CA ASN A 316 4.46 -20.48 24.83
C ASN A 316 5.49 -21.64 24.74
N LYS A 317 6.24 -21.70 23.63
CA LYS A 317 7.43 -22.52 23.46
C LYS A 317 8.48 -21.68 22.74
N LEU A 318 9.48 -21.17 23.46
CA LEU A 318 10.75 -20.65 22.93
C LEU A 318 11.57 -21.74 22.20
N ASN A 319 10.91 -22.77 21.64
CA ASN A 319 11.51 -23.97 21.09
C ASN A 319 12.13 -23.68 19.74
N CYS A 320 13.45 -23.88 19.64
CA CYS A 320 14.30 -24.34 18.51
C CYS A 320 14.12 -23.76 17.09
N LEU A 321 13.04 -23.01 16.80
CA LEU A 321 12.58 -22.67 15.46
C LEU A 321 12.70 -21.16 15.16
N TYR A 322 12.70 -20.30 16.18
CA TYR A 322 12.98 -18.87 15.99
C TYR A 322 14.49 -18.59 15.89
N LEU A 323 15.32 -19.41 16.54
CA LEU A 323 16.77 -19.26 16.55
C LEU A 323 17.38 -19.35 15.13
N PRO A 324 16.99 -20.32 14.28
CA PRO A 324 17.41 -20.33 12.87
C PRO A 324 17.00 -19.06 12.11
N MET A 325 15.80 -18.54 12.37
CA MET A 325 15.33 -17.32 11.72
C MET A 325 16.12 -16.09 12.18
N ALA A 326 16.34 -15.93 13.48
CA ALA A 326 17.15 -14.85 14.04
C ALA A 326 18.59 -14.88 13.49
N PHE A 327 19.20 -16.07 13.48
CA PHE A 327 20.53 -16.28 12.91
C PHE A 327 20.59 -15.87 11.43
N ASN A 328 19.64 -16.33 10.62
CA ASN A 328 19.55 -15.98 9.21
C ASN A 328 19.40 -14.47 8.97
N ILE A 329 18.63 -13.76 9.81
CA ILE A 329 18.48 -12.30 9.74
C ILE A 329 19.81 -11.61 10.04
N LEU A 330 20.45 -11.97 11.16
CA LEU A 330 21.72 -11.37 11.60
C LEU A 330 22.83 -11.58 10.59
N ALA A 331 22.98 -12.79 10.07
CA ALA A 331 23.98 -13.10 9.07
C ALA A 331 23.75 -12.36 7.75
N ASN A 332 22.49 -12.23 7.28
CA ASN A 332 22.20 -11.41 6.09
C ASN A 332 22.55 -9.93 6.31
N ILE A 333 22.32 -9.38 7.51
CA ILE A 333 22.71 -7.99 7.84
C ILE A 333 24.24 -7.85 7.87
N HIS A 334 24.93 -8.79 8.51
CA HIS A 334 26.39 -8.83 8.60
C HIS A 334 27.03 -8.83 7.20
N VAL A 335 26.57 -9.71 6.32
CA VAL A 335 27.05 -9.79 4.93
C VAL A 335 26.73 -8.54 4.12
N TYR A 336 25.54 -7.96 4.34
CA TYR A 336 25.18 -6.70 3.70
C TYR A 336 26.12 -5.56 4.08
N ILE A 337 26.60 -5.54 5.32
CA ILE A 337 27.52 -4.52 5.84
C ILE A 337 28.92 -4.71 5.30
N ASN A 338 29.44 -5.94 5.33
CA ASN A 338 30.81 -6.24 4.91
C ASN A 338 30.99 -6.38 3.40
N GLY A 339 30.12 -5.75 2.59
CA GLY A 339 30.27 -5.69 1.13
C GLY A 339 30.23 -7.04 0.42
N GLY A 340 29.68 -8.08 1.05
CA GLY A 340 29.70 -9.45 0.52
C GLY A 340 30.98 -10.24 0.83
N GLU A 341 31.96 -9.65 1.51
CA GLU A 341 33.07 -10.41 2.10
C GLU A 341 32.54 -11.16 3.32
N LEU A 342 32.24 -12.44 3.12
CA LEU A 342 31.94 -13.36 4.21
C LEU A 342 33.24 -13.84 4.83
N ASP A 343 33.38 -13.70 6.15
CA ASP A 343 34.08 -14.74 6.90
C ASP A 343 33.15 -15.96 6.96
N THR A 344 33.15 -16.75 5.87
CA THR A 344 32.35 -17.97 5.76
C THR A 344 32.68 -18.95 6.88
N GLN A 345 33.93 -18.92 7.35
CA GLN A 345 34.41 -19.80 8.41
C GLN A 345 33.79 -19.41 9.75
N GLU A 346 33.75 -18.12 10.09
CA GLU A 346 33.08 -17.63 11.30
C GLU A 346 31.59 -18.01 11.33
N LEU A 347 30.87 -17.79 10.21
CA LEU A 347 29.44 -18.16 10.13
C LEU A 347 29.22 -19.67 10.18
N GLU A 348 30.11 -20.47 9.58
CA GLU A 348 30.08 -21.93 9.67
C GLU A 348 30.34 -22.43 11.10
N GLU A 349 31.33 -21.88 11.79
CA GLU A 349 31.65 -22.21 13.19
C GLU A 349 30.51 -21.82 14.13
N LEU A 350 29.99 -20.59 14.00
CA LEU A 350 28.87 -20.11 14.79
C LEU A 350 27.62 -20.96 14.54
N SER A 351 27.31 -21.27 13.29
CA SER A 351 26.17 -22.12 12.95
C SER A 351 26.32 -23.55 13.45
N SER A 352 27.53 -24.12 13.38
CA SER A 352 27.84 -25.48 13.85
C SER A 352 27.70 -25.58 15.36
N SER A 353 28.16 -24.56 16.10
CA SER A 353 28.02 -24.50 17.56
C SER A 353 26.57 -24.37 18.03
N ILE A 354 25.70 -23.74 17.23
CA ILE A 354 24.30 -23.48 17.59
C ILE A 354 23.37 -24.62 17.15
N PHE A 355 23.58 -25.18 15.95
CA PHE A 355 22.64 -26.11 15.32
C PHE A 355 23.14 -27.55 15.20
N ASN A 356 24.35 -27.87 15.66
CA ASN A 356 24.97 -29.20 15.57
C ASN A 356 24.93 -29.81 14.16
N GLY A 357 25.18 -29.00 13.13
CA GLY A 357 25.17 -29.46 11.74
C GLY A 357 25.76 -28.43 10.78
N LYS A 358 26.16 -28.90 9.58
CA LYS A 358 26.60 -28.02 8.49
C LYS A 358 25.42 -27.24 7.94
N VAL A 359 25.56 -25.92 7.87
CA VAL A 359 24.52 -25.02 7.37
C VAL A 359 24.80 -24.66 5.92
N ASP A 360 23.74 -24.63 5.11
CA ASP A 360 23.84 -24.36 3.67
C ASP A 360 23.97 -22.86 3.40
N LEU A 361 25.21 -22.40 3.17
CA LEU A 361 25.53 -21.01 2.86
C LEU A 361 25.32 -20.62 1.39
N SER A 362 24.88 -21.54 0.51
CA SER A 362 24.87 -21.34 -0.95
C SER A 362 24.03 -20.15 -1.43
N ASN A 363 23.06 -19.71 -0.63
CA ASN A 363 22.10 -18.65 -0.97
C ASN A 363 22.41 -17.29 -0.32
N LEU A 364 23.58 -17.11 0.31
CA LEU A 364 23.99 -15.80 0.84
C LEU A 364 24.35 -14.81 -0.27
N PHE A 365 23.88 -13.56 -0.11
CA PHE A 365 24.06 -12.47 -1.06
C PHE A 365 25.56 -12.13 -1.26
N LYS A 366 26.01 -11.99 -2.52
CA LYS A 366 27.38 -11.55 -2.89
C LYS A 366 27.37 -10.29 -3.76
N GLU A 367 26.56 -9.29 -3.43
CA GLU A 367 26.42 -8.11 -4.28
C GLU A 367 26.89 -6.83 -3.57
N GLN A 368 27.66 -6.04 -4.31
CA GLN A 368 28.31 -4.82 -3.83
C GLN A 368 27.32 -3.65 -3.62
N VAL A 369 27.79 -2.73 -2.79
CA VAL A 369 27.09 -1.66 -2.07
C VAL A 369 26.79 -0.44 -2.95
N ASN A 370 25.58 0.14 -2.83
CA ASN A 370 25.23 1.43 -3.46
C ASN A 370 24.40 2.34 -2.52
N ASP A 371 24.51 3.67 -2.69
CA ASP A 371 24.30 4.79 -1.73
C ASP A 371 22.96 4.94 -0.97
N LYS A 372 21.94 4.10 -1.20
CA LYS A 372 20.64 4.20 -0.46
C LYS A 372 20.65 3.53 0.94
N LYS A 373 21.84 3.36 1.54
CA LYS A 373 22.09 2.52 2.73
C LYS A 373 21.76 3.16 4.09
N TYR A 374 22.09 4.44 4.30
CA TYR A 374 22.10 5.05 5.64
C TYR A 374 20.78 4.99 6.40
N TYR A 375 19.67 5.38 5.76
CA TYR A 375 18.37 5.39 6.44
C TYR A 375 17.90 3.98 6.84
N LYS A 376 18.17 2.98 5.99
CA LYS A 376 17.77 1.59 6.25
C LYS A 376 18.59 0.96 7.38
N LEU A 377 19.89 1.26 7.42
CA LEU A 377 20.78 0.80 8.49
C LEU A 377 20.41 1.43 9.83
N LYS A 378 20.09 2.73 9.87
CA LYS A 378 19.64 3.41 11.09
C LYS A 378 18.43 2.74 11.74
N VAL A 379 17.41 2.47 10.93
CA VAL A 379 16.16 1.85 11.40
C VAL A 379 16.35 0.40 11.88
N ILE A 380 17.31 -0.33 11.31
CA ILE A 380 17.68 -1.67 11.78
C ILE A 380 18.53 -1.61 13.05
N ASN A 381 19.41 -0.62 13.17
CA ASN A 381 20.29 -0.46 14.33
C ASN A 381 19.50 -0.40 15.64
N ASP A 382 18.43 0.40 15.64
CA ASP A 382 17.55 0.57 16.81
C ASP A 382 16.87 -0.76 17.18
N LEU A 383 16.38 -1.51 16.19
CA LEU A 383 15.76 -2.82 16.44
C LEU A 383 16.74 -3.90 16.90
N LEU A 384 17.96 -3.91 16.38
CA LEU A 384 19.00 -4.87 16.80
C LEU A 384 19.33 -4.69 18.28
N LYS A 385 19.43 -3.43 18.72
CA LYS A 385 19.63 -3.10 20.13
C LYS A 385 18.46 -3.56 21.01
N GLU A 386 17.24 -3.34 20.56
CA GLU A 386 16.05 -3.73 21.33
C GLU A 386 15.88 -5.25 21.47
N ILE A 387 16.34 -6.04 20.51
CA ILE A 387 16.12 -7.48 20.52
C ILE A 387 17.30 -8.29 21.08
N SER A 388 18.50 -7.72 21.17
CA SER A 388 19.73 -8.47 21.51
C SER A 388 19.60 -9.26 22.81
N GLU A 389 19.01 -8.65 23.84
CA GLU A 389 18.81 -9.25 25.18
C GLU A 389 17.83 -10.45 25.15
N HIS A 390 17.03 -10.57 24.09
CA HIS A 390 16.03 -11.62 23.92
C HIS A 390 16.49 -12.78 23.03
N LEU A 391 17.70 -12.71 22.45
CA LEU A 391 18.21 -13.69 21.48
C LEU A 391 19.02 -14.83 22.12
N GLY A 392 19.24 -14.82 23.43
CA GLY A 392 19.92 -15.89 24.16
C GLY A 392 21.31 -16.19 23.59
N ILE A 393 21.53 -17.41 23.10
CA ILE A 393 22.84 -17.82 22.54
C ILE A 393 23.31 -16.96 21.34
N LEU A 394 22.39 -16.26 20.66
CA LEU A 394 22.71 -15.35 19.56
C LEU A 394 23.02 -13.91 20.01
N GLU A 395 22.85 -13.58 21.29
CA GLU A 395 23.11 -12.24 21.82
C GLU A 395 24.51 -11.70 21.46
N PRO A 396 25.62 -12.44 21.64
CA PRO A 396 26.95 -11.93 21.31
C PRO A 396 27.11 -11.58 19.83
N PHE A 397 26.54 -12.41 18.95
CA PHE A 397 26.56 -12.15 17.51
C PHE A 397 25.68 -10.96 17.13
N CYS A 398 24.52 -10.80 17.77
CA CYS A 398 23.67 -9.63 17.57
C CYS A 398 24.37 -8.34 18.00
N ILE A 399 25.09 -8.34 19.13
CA ILE A 399 25.88 -7.19 19.60
C ILE A 399 27.00 -6.87 18.61
N LYS A 400 27.71 -7.87 18.09
CA LYS A 400 28.72 -7.68 17.04
C LYS A 400 28.12 -6.97 15.82
N VAL A 401 27.03 -7.51 15.27
CA VAL A 401 26.34 -6.92 14.10
C VAL A 401 25.85 -5.50 14.41
N HIS A 402 25.29 -5.25 15.60
CA HIS A 402 24.87 -3.91 16.02
C HIS A 402 26.02 -2.91 16.06
N ASN A 403 27.19 -3.30 16.58
CA ASN A 403 28.38 -2.44 16.63
C ASN A 403 28.89 -2.13 15.23
N GLU A 404 28.91 -3.11 14.32
CA GLU A 404 29.28 -2.90 12.91
C GLU A 404 28.31 -1.94 12.20
N VAL A 405 26.99 -2.11 12.41
CA VAL A 405 25.97 -1.19 11.88
C VAL A 405 26.21 0.23 12.42
N SER A 406 26.44 0.36 13.72
CA SER A 406 26.64 1.64 14.40
C SER A 406 27.91 2.36 13.91
N ASN A 407 29.00 1.61 13.66
CA ASN A 407 30.24 2.15 13.10
C ASN A 407 30.09 2.65 11.66
N ILE A 408 29.13 2.15 10.89
CA ILE A 408 28.85 2.65 9.53
C ILE A 408 27.95 3.90 9.55
N ILE A 409 27.08 4.00 10.55
CA ILE A 409 26.15 5.12 10.70
C ILE A 409 26.87 6.37 11.21
N ASN A 410 27.79 6.19 12.17
CA ASN A 410 28.62 7.24 12.76
C ASN A 410 29.82 7.56 11.87
#